data_AF-A0AB33ENZ6-F1
#
_entry.id   AF-A0AB33ENZ6-F1
#
_cell.length_a   1.000
_cell.length_b   1.000
_cell.length_c   1.000
_cell.angle_alpha   90.00
_cell.angle_beta   90.00
_cell.angle_gamma   90.00
#
_symmetry.space_group_name_H-M   'P 1'
#
loop_
_entity.id
_entity.type
_entity.pdbx_description
1 polymer ?
#
loop_
_entity_poly.entity_id
_entity_poly.type
_entity_poly.pdbx_seq_one_letter_code
_entity_poly.pdbx_strand_id
1 'polypeptide(L)' 'MNDRGERAILAVHVRGLDGMCAGCRLWWARLTPYPCWQVTWAIGRQARASVARFLGAGG' A
#
# COMPACT_ATOMS: atom_id res chain seq x y z
N MET A 1 -0.07 11.90 -10.52
CA MET A 1 1.28 11.35 -10.83
C MET A 1 2.00 11.01 -9.53
N ASN A 2 1.64 9.91 -8.84
CA ASN A 2 2.42 9.40 -7.70
C ASN A 2 2.17 7.89 -7.41
N ASP A 3 1.70 7.16 -8.41
CA ASP A 3 1.26 5.76 -8.35
C ASP A 3 2.45 4.78 -8.27
N ARG A 4 3.69 5.23 -8.57
CA ARG A 4 4.88 4.37 -8.53
C ARG A 4 5.25 4.00 -7.08
N GLY A 5 5.15 4.96 -6.15
CA GLY A 5 5.41 4.70 -4.73
C GLY A 5 4.37 3.76 -4.11
N GLU A 6 3.09 3.99 -4.37
CA GLU A 6 2.01 3.10 -3.92
C GLU A 6 2.20 1.67 -4.45
N ARG A 7 2.51 1.53 -5.75
CA ARG A 7 2.75 0.22 -6.37
C ARG A 7 3.99 -0.48 -5.80
N ALA A 8 5.07 0.24 -5.56
CA ALA A 8 6.26 -0.32 -4.93
C ALA A 8 5.96 -0.80 -3.49
N ILE A 9 5.21 -0.02 -2.71
CA ILE A 9 4.77 -0.43 -1.38
C ILE A 9 3.93 -1.72 -1.47
N LEU A 10 2.92 -1.76 -2.33
CA LEU A 10 2.06 -2.94 -2.46
C LEU A 10 2.79 -4.18 -2.97
N ALA A 11 3.82 -4.01 -3.81
CA ALA A 11 4.63 -5.13 -4.30
C ALA A 11 5.51 -5.75 -3.21
N VAL A 12 6.01 -4.95 -2.27
CA VAL A 12 6.96 -5.41 -1.24
C VAL A 12 6.27 -5.77 0.07
N HIS A 13 5.23 -5.04 0.44
CA HIS A 13 4.52 -5.21 1.71
C HIS A 13 3.40 -6.26 1.59
N VAL A 14 3.76 -7.52 1.35
CA VAL A 14 2.81 -8.65 1.24
C VAL A 14 2.61 -9.39 2.56
N ARG A 15 1.54 -10.20 2.66
CA ARG A 15 1.27 -11.09 3.80
C ARG A 15 2.23 -12.27 3.78
N GLY A 16 3.07 -12.40 4.81
CA GLY A 16 3.88 -13.58 5.07
C GLY A 16 3.05 -14.74 5.63
N LEU A 17 3.64 -15.95 5.63
CA LEU A 17 2.98 -17.17 6.15
C LEU A 17 2.62 -17.06 7.64
N ASP A 18 3.36 -16.25 8.39
CA ASP A 18 3.12 -15.95 9.80
C ASP A 18 2.08 -14.85 10.04
N GLY A 19 1.40 -14.40 8.97
CA GLY A 19 0.44 -13.30 9.04
C GLY A 19 1.07 -11.91 9.21
N MET A 20 2.40 -11.81 9.24
CA MET A 20 3.12 -10.54 9.36
C MET A 20 3.44 -9.95 7.98
N CYS A 21 3.68 -8.64 7.94
CA CYS A 21 4.08 -7.95 6.71
C CYS A 21 5.55 -8.26 6.35
N ALA A 22 5.76 -8.83 5.16
CA ALA A 22 7.10 -9.15 4.66
C ALA A 22 7.95 -7.89 4.45
N GLY A 23 7.40 -6.85 3.82
CA GLY A 23 8.11 -5.59 3.56
C GLY A 23 8.58 -4.87 4.81
N CYS A 24 7.76 -4.82 5.87
CA CYS A 24 8.18 -4.23 7.16
C CYS A 24 9.39 -4.96 7.77
N ARG A 25 9.44 -6.29 7.62
CA ARG A 25 10.56 -7.10 8.11
C ARG A 25 11.80 -6.93 7.24
N LEU A 26 11.64 -6.90 5.92
CA LEU A 26 12.74 -6.79 4.97
C LEU A 26 13.47 -5.44 5.07
N TRP A 27 12.72 -4.35 5.14
CA TRP A 27 13.30 -3.00 5.09
C TRP A 27 13.69 -2.44 6.45
N TRP A 28 12.92 -2.78 7.48
CA TRP A 28 13.01 -2.13 8.79
C TRP A 28 13.25 -3.12 9.93
N ALA A 29 13.44 -4.41 9.63
CA ALA A 29 13.54 -5.47 10.63
C ALA A 29 12.38 -5.48 11.65
N ARG A 30 11.19 -5.01 11.26
CA ARG A 30 10.04 -4.87 12.15
C ARG A 30 8.98 -5.94 11.89
N LEU A 31 8.63 -6.68 12.94
CA LEU A 31 7.45 -7.56 12.93
C LEU A 31 6.19 -6.71 13.12
N THR A 32 5.31 -6.73 12.12
CA THR A 32 4.06 -5.97 12.12
C THR A 32 3.00 -6.81 11.43
N PRO A 33 1.79 -6.96 12.00
CA PRO A 33 0.71 -7.72 11.36
C PRO A 33 0.39 -7.17 9.95
N TYR A 34 0.06 -8.07 9.02
CA TYR A 34 -0.51 -7.67 7.74
C TYR A 34 -2.04 -7.53 7.85
N PRO A 35 -2.65 -6.45 7.32
CA PRO A 35 -2.00 -5.35 6.59
C PRO A 35 -1.32 -4.33 7.53
N CYS A 36 -0.13 -3.85 7.16
CA CYS A 36 0.54 -2.77 7.88
C CYS A 36 0.05 -1.39 7.40
N TRP A 37 0.40 -0.33 8.13
CA TRP A 37 -0.05 1.03 7.83
C TRP A 37 0.36 1.52 6.43
N GLN A 38 1.49 1.05 5.88
CA GLN A 38 1.93 1.40 4.53
C GLN A 38 1.00 0.81 3.46
N VAL A 39 0.55 -0.43 3.66
CA VAL A 39 -0.44 -1.08 2.78
C VAL A 39 -1.77 -0.35 2.84
N THR A 40 -2.27 -0.06 4.04
CA THR A 40 -3.55 0.64 4.19
C THR A 40 -3.50 2.06 3.60
N TRP A 41 -2.38 2.76 3.76
CA TRP A 41 -2.14 4.05 3.09
C TRP A 41 -2.15 3.93 1.56
N ALA A 42 -1.44 2.95 1.00
CA ALA A 42 -1.33 2.76 -0.45
C ALA A 42 -2.69 2.43 -1.07
N ILE A 43 -3.44 1.49 -0.48
CA ILE A 43 -4.80 1.15 -0.92
C ILE A 43 -5.73 2.38 -0.82
N GLY A 44 -5.65 3.13 0.28
CA GLY A 44 -6.46 4.34 0.46
C GLY A 44 -6.19 5.42 -0.59
N ARG A 45 -4.92 5.60 -1.00
CA ARG A 45 -4.56 6.52 -2.11
C ARG A 45 -5.10 6.02 -3.45
N GLN A 46 -4.92 4.73 -3.76
CA GLN A 46 -5.46 4.16 -4.99
C GLN A 46 -6.98 4.31 -5.07
N ALA A 47 -7.69 4.01 -3.98
CA ALA A 47 -9.14 4.16 -3.92
C ALA A 47 -9.58 5.61 -4.16
N ARG A 48 -8.96 6.59 -3.49
CA ARG A 48 -9.27 8.01 -3.72
C ARG A 48 -8.97 8.45 -5.16
N ALA A 49 -7.86 7.99 -5.74
CA ALA A 49 -7.52 8.30 -7.12
C ALA A 49 -8.52 7.69 -8.10
N SER A 50 -8.98 6.45 -7.87
CA SER A 50 -10.03 5.81 -8.67
C SER A 50 -11.36 6.54 -8.55
N VAL A 51 -11.76 6.96 -7.35
CA VAL A 51 -12.97 7.76 -7.14
C VAL A 51 -12.87 9.11 -7.84
N ALA A 52 -11.75 9.83 -7.73
CA ALA A 52 -11.56 11.12 -8.40
C ALA A 52 -11.66 11.00 -9.93
N ARG A 53 -11.08 9.93 -10.51
CA ARG A 53 -11.19 9.63 -11.94
C ARG A 53 -12.63 9.33 -12.36
N PHE A 54 -13.36 8.56 -11.56
CA PHE A 54 -14.75 8.24 -11.83
C PHE A 54 -15.66 9.47 -11.77
N LEU A 55 -15.44 10.35 -10.79
CA LEU A 55 -16.24 11.56 -10.59
C LEU A 55 -15.86 12.73 -11.52
N GLY A 56 -14.89 12.56 -12.43
CA GLY A 56 -14.47 13.62 -13.34
C GLY A 56 -13.76 14.81 -12.66
N ALA A 57 -13.35 14.68 -11.40
CA ALA A 57 -12.63 15.72 -10.65
C ALA A 57 -11.18 15.82 -11.15
N GLY A 58 -11.03 16.45 -12.30
CA GLY A 58 -9.77 16.66 -13.00
C GLY A 58 -9.91 17.26 -14.40
N GLY A 59 -11.11 17.72 -14.78
CA GLY A 59 -11.35 18.58 -15.94
C GLY A 59 -11.44 20.04 -15.53
#